data_AF-A0A7Z9ZNP1-F1
#
_entry.id   AF-A0A7Z9ZNP1-F1
#
_cell.length_a   1.000
_cell.length_b   1.000
_cell.length_c   1.000
_cell.angle_alpha   90.00
_cell.angle_beta   90.00
_cell.angle_gamma   90.00
#
_symmetry.space_group_name_H-M   'P 1'
#
loop_
_entity.id
_entity.type
_entity.pdbx_description
1 polymer ?
#
loop_
_entity_poly.entity_id
_entity_poly.type
_entity_poly.pdbx_seq_one_letter_code
_entity_poly.pdbx_strand_id
1 'polypeptide(L)'
;MKNISGFETDLSLRDHLSLSYPELEVFNLEIKEEQQAGKSSAYFKEKITTFLERESRLKAITVAFSDLEGKLQMLDYDKKFFLGAIDNLTFDGSSISGFTDLGSSDLRLKADFGSFRLLPSDIFGTGKAIVFASVRNIDGTQFCSDFRGVLQEKLELLKKDKNYNFLVAPEVEGFLL
;
A
#
# COMPACT_ATOMS: atom_id res chain seq x y z
N MET A 1 -44.21 13.85 9.20
CA MET A 1 -42.92 13.78 8.49
C MET A 1 -42.14 15.04 8.82
N LYS A 2 -41.14 14.95 9.71
CA LYS A 2 -40.23 16.07 10.00
C LYS A 2 -38.97 15.88 9.16
N ASN A 3 -38.70 16.85 8.28
CA ASN A 3 -37.45 16.97 7.54
C ASN A 3 -36.29 17.12 8.54
N ILE A 4 -35.35 16.19 8.49
CA ILE A 4 -34.07 16.29 9.22
C ILE A 4 -33.06 16.91 8.26
N SER A 5 -33.22 18.20 8.00
CA SER A 5 -32.20 19.02 7.35
C SER A 5 -31.25 19.52 8.43
N GLY A 6 -30.06 18.93 8.53
CA GLY A 6 -29.03 19.40 9.46
C GLY A 6 -28.19 18.27 10.06
N PHE A 7 -27.46 17.54 9.22
CA PHE A 7 -26.21 16.93 9.66
C PHE A 7 -25.08 17.72 8.99
N GLU A 8 -24.74 18.87 9.56
CA GLU A 8 -23.38 19.36 9.41
C GLU A 8 -22.50 18.33 10.12
N THR A 9 -21.66 17.63 9.38
CA THR A 9 -20.67 16.71 9.94
C THR A 9 -19.64 17.53 10.69
N ASP A 10 -19.90 17.77 11.98
CA ASP A 10 -18.88 18.23 12.90
C ASP A 10 -17.80 17.14 12.97
N LEU A 11 -16.66 17.42 12.32
CA LEU A 11 -15.47 16.57 12.35
C LEU A 11 -14.93 16.40 13.78
N SER A 12 -15.37 17.20 14.77
CA SER A 12 -14.93 17.15 16.16
C SER A 12 -15.22 15.84 16.90
N LEU A 13 -16.19 15.03 16.41
CA LEU A 13 -16.52 13.74 17.04
C LEU A 13 -15.55 12.60 16.66
N ARG A 14 -14.67 12.79 15.67
CA ARG A 14 -13.75 11.77 15.18
C ARG A 14 -12.29 12.17 15.44
N ASP A 15 -11.66 11.54 16.42
CA ASP A 15 -10.21 11.67 16.69
C ASP A 15 -9.39 10.80 15.72
N HIS A 16 -9.40 11.20 14.45
CA HIS A 16 -8.67 10.56 13.36
C HIS A 16 -7.56 11.46 12.84
N LEU A 17 -6.49 10.87 12.34
CA LEU A 17 -5.34 11.62 11.84
C LEU A 17 -5.77 12.43 10.61
N SER A 18 -5.59 13.74 10.67
CA SER A 18 -5.79 14.65 9.55
C SER A 18 -4.60 15.59 9.51
N LEU A 19 -3.79 15.46 8.46
CA LEU A 19 -2.60 16.27 8.24
C LEU A 19 -2.84 17.25 7.10
N SER A 20 -2.23 18.43 7.18
CA SER A 20 -2.15 19.35 6.05
C SER A 20 -1.25 18.78 4.94
N TYR A 21 -1.40 19.28 3.71
CA TYR A 21 -0.56 18.87 2.58
C TYR A 21 0.94 19.02 2.84
N PRO A 22 1.44 20.13 3.44
CA PRO A 22 2.87 20.25 3.78
C PRO A 22 3.34 19.20 4.80
N GLU A 23 2.53 18.89 5.81
CA GLU A 23 2.87 17.85 6.80
C GLU A 23 2.91 16.46 6.17
N LEU A 24 1.95 16.16 5.28
CA LEU A 24 1.93 14.93 4.48
C LEU A 24 3.16 14.82 3.59
N GLU A 25 3.53 15.93 2.92
CA GLU A 25 4.68 16.00 2.04
C GLU A 25 5.98 15.69 2.78
N VAL A 26 6.22 16.34 3.93
CA VAL A 26 7.43 16.10 4.74
C VAL A 26 7.57 14.62 5.11
N PHE A 27 6.51 14.01 5.65
CA PHE A 27 6.54 12.60 6.03
C PHE A 27 6.77 11.69 4.82
N ASN A 28 6.06 11.92 3.72
CA ASN A 28 6.13 11.07 2.53
C ASN A 28 7.47 11.21 1.78
N LEU A 29 8.07 12.41 1.79
CA LEU A 29 9.40 12.64 1.22
C LEU A 29 10.49 11.99 2.05
N GLU A 30 10.42 12.01 3.38
CA GLU A 30 11.39 11.33 4.25
C GLU A 30 11.48 9.83 3.92
N ILE A 31 10.34 9.14 3.81
CA ILE A 31 10.31 7.73 3.43
C ILE A 31 10.89 7.51 2.02
N LYS A 32 10.60 8.43 1.09
CA LYS A 32 11.13 8.36 -0.29
C LYS A 32 12.64 8.54 -0.34
N GLU A 33 13.19 9.49 0.41
CA GLU A 33 14.63 9.74 0.49
C GLU A 33 15.37 8.55 1.09
N GLU A 34 14.83 7.96 2.16
CA GLU A 34 15.39 6.75 2.76
C GLU A 34 15.37 5.56 1.81
N GLN A 35 14.32 5.46 0.98
CA GLN A 35 14.22 4.41 -0.03
C GLN A 35 15.30 4.59 -1.10
N GLN A 36 15.52 5.83 -1.55
CA GLN A 36 16.58 6.19 -2.49
C GLN A 36 17.99 5.98 -1.89
N ALA A 37 18.14 6.17 -0.58
CA ALA A 37 19.37 5.88 0.16
C ALA A 37 19.63 4.37 0.35
N GLY A 38 18.74 3.49 -0.13
CA GLY A 38 18.94 2.05 -0.11
C GLY A 38 18.76 1.40 1.27
N LYS A 39 17.95 2.01 2.15
CA LYS A 39 17.60 1.38 3.44
C LYS A 39 16.89 0.04 3.22
N SER A 40 17.13 -0.90 4.11
CA SER A 40 16.65 -2.27 3.97
C SER A 40 15.14 -2.40 4.23
N SER A 41 14.53 -3.48 3.72
CA SER A 41 13.12 -3.79 4.02
C SER A 41 12.86 -3.96 5.52
N ALA A 42 13.82 -4.52 6.28
CA ALA A 42 13.72 -4.67 7.73
C ALA A 42 13.68 -3.31 8.45
N TYR A 43 14.49 -2.34 8.00
CA TYR A 43 14.48 -0.98 8.52
C TYR A 43 13.11 -0.33 8.35
N PHE A 44 12.52 -0.41 7.15
CA PHE A 44 11.20 0.16 6.92
C PHE A 44 10.10 -0.55 7.71
N LYS A 45 10.17 -1.89 7.81
CA LYS A 45 9.21 -2.66 8.62
C LYS A 45 9.22 -2.13 10.05
N GLU A 46 10.39 -2.05 10.69
CA GLU A 46 10.53 -1.55 12.06
C GLU A 46 10.06 -0.09 12.22
N LYS A 47 10.51 0.81 11.32
CA LYS A 47 10.14 2.23 11.35
C LYS A 47 8.63 2.42 11.27
N ILE A 48 7.99 1.76 10.29
CA ILE A 48 6.56 1.92 10.03
C ILE A 48 5.72 1.23 11.11
N THR A 49 6.08 0.04 11.57
CA THR A 49 5.32 -0.60 12.67
C THR A 49 5.39 0.23 13.95
N THR A 50 6.58 0.75 14.30
CA THR A 50 6.75 1.63 15.46
C THR A 50 5.92 2.90 15.33
N PHE A 51 5.87 3.51 14.14
CA PHE A 51 5.01 4.66 13.87
C PHE A 51 3.52 4.31 14.05
N LEU A 52 3.06 3.21 13.45
CA LEU A 52 1.66 2.77 13.50
C LEU A 52 1.20 2.42 14.92
N GLU A 53 2.08 1.86 15.76
CA GLU A 53 1.80 1.57 17.16
C GLU A 53 1.61 2.86 17.98
N ARG A 54 2.39 3.91 17.69
CA ARG A 54 2.32 5.19 18.39
C ARG A 54 1.18 6.08 17.94
N GLU A 55 0.84 6.07 16.65
CA GLU A 55 -0.18 6.94 16.08
C GLU A 55 -1.58 6.32 16.24
N SER A 56 -2.24 6.63 17.35
CA SER A 56 -3.57 6.11 17.70
C SER A 56 -4.68 6.63 16.78
N ARG A 57 -4.48 7.76 16.09
CA ARG A 57 -5.50 8.42 15.26
C ARG A 57 -5.55 7.84 13.84
N LEU A 58 -4.55 7.06 13.43
CA LEU A 58 -4.59 6.28 12.19
C LEU A 58 -5.38 4.98 12.44
N LYS A 59 -6.42 4.74 11.64
CA LYS A 59 -7.40 3.66 11.85
C LYS A 59 -7.33 2.58 10.79
N ALA A 60 -6.99 2.92 9.55
CA ALA A 60 -6.99 1.97 8.44
C ALA A 60 -5.72 2.04 7.61
N ILE A 61 -5.31 0.87 7.12
CA ILE A 61 -4.20 0.70 6.17
C ILE A 61 -4.79 0.14 4.89
N THR A 62 -4.75 0.93 3.82
CA THR A 62 -5.05 0.50 2.46
C THR A 62 -3.87 -0.29 1.93
N VAL A 63 -4.04 -1.57 1.70
CA VAL A 63 -3.05 -2.42 1.05
C VAL A 63 -3.36 -2.48 -0.43
N ALA A 64 -2.44 -1.98 -1.25
CA ALA A 64 -2.63 -1.84 -2.69
C ALA A 64 -1.72 -2.78 -3.48
N PHE A 65 -2.23 -3.35 -4.56
CA PHE A 65 -1.46 -4.21 -5.46
C PHE A 65 -2.05 -4.14 -6.87
N SER A 66 -1.33 -4.66 -7.87
CA SER A 66 -1.80 -4.68 -9.26
C SER A 66 -2.22 -6.09 -9.67
N ASP A 67 -3.28 -6.19 -10.46
CA ASP A 67 -3.68 -7.44 -11.11
C ASP A 67 -3.01 -7.66 -12.48
N LEU A 68 -3.42 -8.72 -13.19
CA LEU A 68 -2.89 -9.08 -14.51
C LEU A 68 -3.19 -8.06 -15.62
N GLU A 69 -4.18 -7.19 -15.43
CA GLU A 69 -4.51 -6.13 -16.40
C GLU A 69 -3.82 -4.81 -16.04
N GLY A 70 -3.03 -4.80 -14.95
CA GLY A 70 -2.39 -3.59 -14.42
C GLY A 70 -3.35 -2.70 -13.64
N LYS A 71 -4.56 -3.17 -13.32
CA LYS A 71 -5.51 -2.40 -12.52
C LYS A 71 -5.05 -2.38 -11.06
N LEU A 72 -5.19 -1.22 -10.44
CA LEU A 72 -4.89 -1.04 -9.02
C LEU A 72 -6.03 -1.59 -8.19
N GLN A 73 -5.73 -2.63 -7.42
CA GLN A 73 -6.62 -3.22 -6.43
C GLN A 73 -6.27 -2.66 -5.05
N MET A 74 -7.27 -2.35 -4.24
CA MET A 74 -7.10 -1.77 -2.92
C MET A 74 -7.97 -2.47 -1.88
N LEU A 75 -7.37 -2.86 -0.76
CA LEU A 75 -8.06 -3.49 0.37
C LEU A 75 -7.80 -2.69 1.65
N ASP A 76 -8.85 -2.22 2.30
CA ASP A 76 -8.76 -1.50 3.56
C ASP A 76 -8.75 -2.48 4.74
N TYR A 77 -7.66 -2.49 5.51
CA TYR A 77 -7.55 -3.24 6.76
C TYR A 77 -7.64 -2.31 7.96
N ASP A 78 -8.31 -2.75 9.04
CA ASP A 78 -8.16 -2.11 10.35
C ASP A 78 -6.68 -2.16 10.77
N LYS A 79 -6.17 -1.06 11.31
CA LYS A 79 -4.74 -0.94 11.69
C LYS A 79 -4.31 -2.05 12.66
N LYS A 80 -5.13 -2.42 13.64
CA LYS A 80 -4.78 -3.45 14.62
C LYS A 80 -4.71 -4.82 13.95
N PHE A 81 -5.66 -5.10 13.06
CA PHE A 81 -5.62 -6.33 12.26
C PHE A 81 -4.38 -6.36 11.37
N PHE A 82 -4.08 -5.28 10.66
CA PHE A 82 -2.90 -5.17 9.79
C PHE A 82 -1.60 -5.44 10.57
N LEU A 83 -1.43 -4.84 11.75
CA LEU A 83 -0.26 -5.07 12.60
C LEU A 83 -0.19 -6.52 13.11
N GLY A 84 -1.33 -7.11 13.51
CA GLY A 84 -1.39 -8.50 13.99
C GLY A 84 -1.18 -9.54 12.89
N ALA A 85 -1.52 -9.22 11.64
CA ALA A 85 -1.46 -10.11 10.50
C ALA A 85 -0.33 -9.75 9.50
N ILE A 86 0.63 -8.92 9.92
CA ILE A 86 1.62 -8.27 9.04
C ILE A 86 2.43 -9.23 8.16
N ASP A 87 2.68 -10.45 8.65
CA ASP A 87 3.43 -11.51 7.96
C ASP A 87 2.52 -12.57 7.33
N ASN A 88 1.19 -12.43 7.45
CA ASN A 88 0.20 -13.40 6.98
C ASN A 88 -1.11 -12.73 6.53
N LEU A 89 -1.03 -11.60 5.82
CA LEU A 89 -2.19 -10.99 5.19
C LEU A 89 -2.67 -11.92 4.08
N THR A 90 -3.89 -12.43 4.22
CA THR A 90 -4.54 -13.30 3.23
C THR A 90 -5.72 -12.58 2.61
N PHE A 91 -6.01 -12.92 1.36
CA PHE A 91 -7.21 -12.45 0.65
C PHE A 91 -7.66 -13.49 -0.37
N ASP A 92 -8.93 -13.42 -0.74
CA ASP A 92 -9.52 -14.28 -1.76
C ASP A 92 -9.22 -13.73 -3.17
N GLY A 93 -8.35 -14.43 -3.89
CA GLY A 93 -7.96 -14.12 -5.26
C GLY A 93 -9.04 -14.40 -6.29
N SER A 94 -10.09 -15.17 -5.97
CA SER A 94 -11.14 -15.54 -6.92
C SER A 94 -11.99 -14.35 -7.40
N SER A 95 -11.96 -13.25 -6.63
CA SER A 95 -12.65 -11.99 -6.97
C SER A 95 -11.84 -11.09 -7.92
N ILE A 96 -10.64 -11.51 -8.33
CA ILE A 96 -9.74 -10.70 -9.16
C ILE A 96 -9.57 -11.33 -10.54
N SER A 97 -9.89 -10.54 -11.57
CA SER A 97 -9.75 -10.96 -12.97
C SER A 97 -8.32 -11.42 -13.25
N GLY A 98 -8.18 -12.62 -13.81
CA GLY A 98 -6.89 -13.21 -14.13
C GLY A 98 -6.18 -13.95 -12.98
N PHE A 99 -6.66 -13.88 -11.74
CA PHE A 99 -6.15 -14.73 -10.64
C PHE A 99 -6.93 -16.05 -10.56
N THR A 100 -8.24 -15.98 -10.82
CA THR A 100 -9.17 -17.12 -10.84
C THR A 100 -8.78 -18.22 -11.82
N ASP A 101 -8.25 -17.86 -13.00
CA ASP A 101 -7.89 -18.80 -14.06
C ASP A 101 -6.68 -19.69 -13.69
N LEU A 102 -5.95 -19.32 -12.65
CA LEU A 102 -4.79 -20.06 -12.14
C LEU A 102 -5.17 -21.04 -11.01
N GLY A 103 -6.44 -21.08 -10.60
CA GLY A 103 -6.93 -22.03 -9.59
C GLY A 103 -6.54 -21.73 -8.14
N SER A 104 -5.97 -20.55 -7.87
CA SER A 104 -5.53 -20.14 -6.53
C SER A 104 -6.54 -19.20 -5.88
N SER A 105 -7.41 -19.74 -5.01
CA SER A 105 -8.36 -18.91 -4.24
C SER A 105 -7.67 -18.19 -3.08
N ASP A 106 -6.82 -18.89 -2.33
CA ASP A 106 -6.17 -18.32 -1.14
C ASP A 106 -4.77 -17.79 -1.49
N LEU A 107 -4.63 -16.46 -1.50
CA LEU A 107 -3.38 -15.77 -1.77
C LEU A 107 -2.92 -14.97 -0.56
N ARG A 108 -1.63 -14.65 -0.53
CA ARG A 108 -1.01 -13.82 0.50
C ARG A 108 -0.56 -12.47 -0.06
N LEU A 109 -0.62 -11.45 0.77
CA LEU A 109 -0.07 -10.12 0.50
C LEU A 109 1.15 -9.91 1.37
N LYS A 110 2.28 -9.61 0.73
CA LYS A 110 3.50 -9.19 1.42
C LYS A 110 3.65 -7.68 1.26
N ALA A 111 3.37 -6.94 2.34
CA ALA A 111 3.50 -5.48 2.35
C ALA A 111 4.95 -5.04 2.15
N ASP A 112 5.16 -4.04 1.30
CA ASP A 112 6.44 -3.33 1.15
C ASP A 112 6.39 -2.03 1.95
N PHE A 113 6.94 -2.06 3.16
CA PHE A 113 6.95 -0.91 4.07
C PHE A 113 7.69 0.31 3.52
N GLY A 114 8.63 0.15 2.58
CA GLY A 114 9.29 1.31 1.94
C GLY A 114 8.34 2.11 1.03
N SER A 115 7.25 1.48 0.61
CA SER A 115 6.19 2.12 -0.18
C SER A 115 5.10 2.80 0.66
N PHE A 116 5.19 2.76 2.00
CA PHE A 116 4.19 3.34 2.89
C PHE A 116 4.07 4.85 2.68
N ARG A 117 2.83 5.35 2.54
CA ARG A 117 2.53 6.78 2.42
C ARG A 117 1.28 7.15 3.23
N LEU A 118 1.28 8.32 3.84
CA LEU A 118 0.07 8.92 4.39
C LEU A 118 -0.77 9.52 3.25
N LEU A 119 -2.09 9.39 3.35
CA LEU A 119 -3.03 9.83 2.31
C LEU A 119 -3.67 11.20 2.66
N PRO A 120 -3.93 12.07 1.65
CA PRO A 120 -4.71 13.28 1.83
C PRO A 120 -6.11 12.97 2.38
N SER A 121 -6.44 13.59 3.50
CA SER A 121 -7.67 13.27 4.24
C SER A 121 -8.95 13.74 3.56
N ASP A 122 -8.85 14.76 2.72
CA ASP A 122 -9.94 15.32 1.90
C ASP A 122 -10.29 14.46 0.68
N ILE A 123 -9.35 13.63 0.20
CA ILE A 123 -9.56 12.72 -0.94
C ILE A 123 -9.92 11.30 -0.47
N PHE A 124 -9.19 10.77 0.52
CA PHE A 124 -9.28 9.35 0.92
C PHE A 124 -9.99 9.14 2.26
N GLY A 125 -10.32 10.22 2.97
CA GLY A 125 -10.83 10.20 4.34
C GLY A 125 -9.71 10.25 5.39
N THR A 126 -10.07 10.70 6.59
CA THR A 126 -9.14 10.85 7.72
C THR A 126 -8.68 9.50 8.26
N GLY A 127 -7.46 9.46 8.81
CA GLY A 127 -6.92 8.30 9.52
C GLY A 127 -6.55 7.12 8.61
N LYS A 128 -6.29 7.37 7.32
CA LYS A 128 -5.87 6.35 6.35
C LYS A 128 -4.43 6.53 5.89
N ALA A 129 -3.77 5.42 5.62
CA ALA A 129 -2.50 5.36 4.92
C ALA A 129 -2.52 4.24 3.88
N ILE A 130 -1.60 4.27 2.94
CA ILE A 130 -1.45 3.26 1.90
C ILE A 130 -0.10 2.57 1.99
N VAL A 131 -0.08 1.28 1.68
CA VAL A 131 1.14 0.50 1.46
C VAL A 131 0.95 -0.41 0.26
N PHE A 132 1.93 -0.49 -0.63
CA PHE A 132 1.88 -1.45 -1.71
C PHE A 132 2.32 -2.83 -1.24
N ALA A 133 1.70 -3.89 -1.74
CA ALA A 133 2.08 -5.27 -1.47
C ALA A 133 2.47 -6.01 -2.76
N SER A 134 3.20 -7.11 -2.59
CA SER A 134 3.38 -8.16 -3.60
C SER A 134 2.40 -9.28 -3.33
N VAL A 135 1.85 -9.89 -4.38
CA VAL A 135 0.99 -11.07 -4.27
C VAL A 135 1.87 -12.32 -4.22
N ARG A 136 1.58 -13.21 -3.29
CA ARG A 136 2.32 -14.45 -3.03
C ARG A 136 1.37 -15.63 -2.97
N ASN A 137 1.88 -16.79 -3.34
CA ASN A 137 1.21 -18.05 -3.06
C ASN A 137 1.12 -18.28 -1.54
N ILE A 138 0.25 -19.20 -1.12
CA ILE A 138 0.08 -19.55 0.29
C ILE A 138 1.37 -20.10 0.93
N ASP A 139 2.25 -20.72 0.14
CA ASP A 139 3.57 -21.19 0.56
C ASP A 139 4.62 -20.06 0.66
N GLY A 140 4.25 -18.84 0.29
CA GLY A 140 5.12 -17.65 0.29
C GLY A 140 5.92 -17.46 -0.99
N THR A 141 5.83 -18.37 -1.96
CA THR A 141 6.49 -18.21 -3.26
C THR A 141 5.87 -17.08 -4.07
N GLN A 142 6.62 -16.58 -5.06
CA GLN A 142 6.15 -15.51 -5.95
C GLN A 142 4.91 -15.97 -6.72
N PHE A 143 3.86 -15.15 -6.72
CA PHE A 143 2.73 -15.39 -7.59
C PHE A 143 3.08 -14.94 -9.01
N CYS A 144 2.87 -15.80 -10.00
CA CYS A 144 3.31 -15.55 -11.39
C CYS A 144 2.64 -14.33 -12.03
N SER A 145 1.46 -13.96 -11.53
CA SER A 145 0.67 -12.83 -12.01
C SER A 145 0.95 -11.51 -11.29
N ASP A 146 1.85 -11.50 -10.31
CA ASP A 146 2.30 -10.26 -9.68
C ASP A 146 3.45 -9.64 -10.49
N PHE A 147 3.09 -8.73 -11.41
CA PHE A 147 4.06 -8.03 -12.25
C PHE A 147 5.08 -7.23 -11.45
N ARG A 148 4.69 -6.68 -10.30
CA ARG A 148 5.59 -5.93 -9.44
C ARG A 148 6.70 -6.84 -8.91
N GLY A 149 6.33 -8.01 -8.38
CA GLY A 149 7.29 -9.00 -7.89
C GLY A 149 8.15 -9.58 -9.00
N VAL A 150 7.57 -9.86 -10.18
CA VAL A 150 8.33 -10.31 -11.36
C VAL A 150 9.36 -9.26 -11.79
N LEU A 151 8.98 -7.97 -11.85
CA LEU A 151 9.91 -6.89 -12.18
C LEU A 151 11.03 -6.79 -11.15
N GLN A 152 10.71 -6.83 -9.85
CA GLN A 152 11.70 -6.81 -8.77
C GLN A 152 12.75 -7.92 -8.94
N GLU A 153 12.32 -9.17 -9.15
CA GLU A 153 13.22 -10.31 -9.33
C GLU A 153 14.14 -10.14 -10.56
N LYS A 154 13.60 -9.65 -11.68
CA LYS A 154 14.39 -9.39 -12.88
C LYS A 154 15.42 -8.29 -12.66
N LEU A 155 15.06 -7.22 -11.96
CA LEU A 155 15.98 -6.14 -11.63
C LEU A 155 17.10 -6.62 -10.69
N GLU A 156 16.77 -7.43 -9.68
CA GLU A 156 17.75 -8.02 -8.77
C GLU A 156 18.73 -8.93 -9.51
N LEU A 157 18.24 -9.78 -10.42
CA LEU A 157 19.08 -10.64 -11.26
C LEU A 157 20.04 -9.81 -12.13
N LEU A 158 19.54 -8.80 -12.81
CA LEU A 158 20.37 -7.94 -13.67
C LEU A 158 21.40 -7.14 -12.85
N LYS A 159 21.03 -6.70 -11.65
CA LYS A 159 21.96 -6.06 -10.73
C LYS A 159 23.06 -7.03 -10.28
N LYS A 160 22.72 -8.28 -9.97
CA LYS A 160 23.69 -9.30 -9.54
C LYS A 160 24.62 -9.74 -10.67
N ASP A 161 24.06 -10.02 -11.84
CA ASP A 161 24.79 -10.65 -12.95
C ASP A 161 25.57 -9.64 -13.80
N LYS A 162 25.06 -8.40 -13.91
CA LYS A 162 25.59 -7.36 -14.80
C LYS A 162 25.94 -6.06 -14.10
N ASN A 163 25.63 -5.92 -12.80
CA ASN A 163 25.79 -4.68 -12.03
C ASN A 163 25.05 -3.48 -12.65
N TYR A 164 23.93 -3.73 -13.33
CA TYR A 164 23.14 -2.67 -13.95
C TYR A 164 22.21 -1.99 -12.93
N ASN A 165 22.06 -0.67 -13.08
CA ASN A 165 21.03 0.12 -12.41
C ASN A 165 20.05 0.60 -13.48
N PHE A 166 18.77 0.30 -13.29
CA PHE A 166 17.71 0.75 -14.20
C PHE A 166 17.00 1.95 -13.60
N LEU A 167 16.92 3.04 -14.37
CA LEU A 167 16.18 4.24 -14.03
C LEU A 167 15.06 4.41 -15.06
N VAL A 168 13.83 4.55 -14.58
CA VAL A 168 12.65 4.71 -15.43
C VAL A 168 11.95 6.00 -15.02
N ALA A 169 11.68 6.86 -15.99
CA ALA A 169 10.92 8.09 -15.84
C ALA A 169 9.72 8.03 -16.79
N PRO A 170 8.60 7.43 -16.35
CA PRO A 170 7.40 7.35 -17.19
C PRO A 170 6.75 8.72 -17.29
N GLU A 171 6.30 9.09 -18.48
CA GLU A 171 5.41 10.23 -18.71
C GLU A 171 3.98 9.70 -18.85
N VAL A 172 3.07 10.17 -18.00
CA VAL A 172 1.67 9.75 -18.00
C VAL A 172 0.82 10.86 -18.60
N GLU A 173 0.30 10.62 -19.79
CA GLU A 173 -0.64 11.51 -20.48
C GLU A 173 -2.08 11.04 -20.30
N GLY A 174 -3.05 11.96 -20.41
CA GLY A 174 -4.46 11.64 -20.28
C GLY A 174 -5.35 12.80 -20.72
N PHE A 175 -6.65 12.52 -20.84
CA PHE A 175 -7.67 13.50 -21.20
C PHE A 175 -8.54 13.82 -19.98
N LEU A 176 -8.85 15.11 -19.78
CA LEU A 176 -9.96 15.55 -18.92
C LEU A 176 -11.18 15.71 -19.82
N LEU A 177 -12.24 14.96 -19.54
CA LEU A 177 -13.50 14.98 -20.28
C LEU A 177 -14.55 15.84 -19.57
#